data_AF-A0AAW3AQY8-F1
#
_entry.id   AF-A0AAW3AQY8-F1
#
_cell.length_a   1.000
_cell.length_b   1.000
_cell.length_c   1.000
_cell.angle_alpha   90.00
_cell.angle_beta   90.00
_cell.angle_gamma   90.00
#
_symmetry.space_group_name_H-M   'P 1'
#
loop_
_entity.id
_entity.type
_entity.pdbx_description
1 polymer ?
#
loop_
_entity_poly.entity_id
_entity_poly.type
_entity_poly.pdbx_seq_one_letter_code
_entity_poly.pdbx_strand_id
1 'polypeptide(L)'
;MKRPRKPAPGECCGSGCTRCVWDTYYDELARFEEFIAGGGDEEEGTQSSEEEEIVNYIGTVVVKYIDPPTSSVSTTRFPDEWERAEMKARGFFPIDRIELVSCSTPSFSPADPGISIINLFTSAKGKAMLPGDVVEVLVTNSHGTQDTNDVERLCKALHLDPCAWCELHRSPFVPEDNFPPWLPLQKPLMLGQLLSVYVDISSSSYLLQHSFFASLLRVYNDSKSSSASSTSTTPSPDREKVRLLEACAFSEIGPQLLRSLSRSNAPLCYPSLVDVLEAFSFVNIPLDRVLEISGPLQTRKYSLANWIPATFPPSPLQLCMREVCAQRSANVPAATTVSADALQVADMFNRVAQEASGDDSNFFFGHTSHPLCCAARSMTRNPAASSPRGVYISFSLFGNSLFAQQLQAGCTALCNPAHTKSLHSGLFLIGCGTGIAPLIAAVTQLMLRRASSVAGSAPFSCWVFYGVRSKAELLYDETLKEALRSGAIAKYEYALSREDDRGKHGMYVTDLVKRNRLMVTDALQSAGQVFVCGPAKALQSVRELVKCDLLAEPDDDDSVQEQRLLLLEDQGRLNFNIWSTGSIFE
;
A
#
# COMPACT_ATOMS: atom_id res chain seq x y z
N MET A 1 -25.11 8.52 -20.42
CA MET A 1 -24.11 7.68 -19.71
C MET A 1 -24.70 6.28 -19.56
N LYS A 2 -23.90 5.22 -19.67
CA LYS A 2 -24.38 3.86 -19.44
C LYS A 2 -24.44 3.58 -17.94
N ARG A 3 -25.50 2.88 -17.51
CA ARG A 3 -25.57 2.40 -16.13
C ARG A 3 -24.48 1.35 -15.89
N PRO A 4 -23.67 1.49 -14.84
CA PRO A 4 -22.60 0.53 -14.58
C PRO A 4 -23.18 -0.85 -14.26
N ARG A 5 -22.47 -1.89 -14.70
CA ARG A 5 -22.89 -3.28 -14.50
C ARG A 5 -22.60 -3.69 -13.06
N LYS A 6 -23.63 -4.15 -12.36
CA LYS A 6 -23.46 -4.74 -11.03
C LYS A 6 -22.52 -5.95 -11.12
N PRO A 7 -21.46 -6.02 -10.27
CA PRO A 7 -20.55 -7.13 -10.26
C PRO A 7 -21.30 -8.44 -9.98
N ALA A 8 -20.93 -9.48 -10.71
CA ALA A 8 -21.50 -10.81 -10.50
C ALA A 8 -20.94 -11.43 -9.20
N PRO A 9 -21.68 -12.35 -8.54
CA PRO A 9 -21.13 -13.18 -7.46
C PRO A 9 -19.85 -13.85 -7.95
N GLY A 10 -18.70 -13.58 -7.29
CA GLY A 10 -17.39 -14.15 -7.62
C GLY A 10 -16.43 -13.28 -8.46
N GLU A 11 -16.87 -12.14 -9.00
CA GLU A 11 -15.93 -11.16 -9.59
C GLU A 11 -15.08 -10.46 -8.51
N CYS A 12 -15.58 -10.43 -7.28
CA CYS A 12 -14.80 -10.00 -6.13
C CYS A 12 -13.98 -11.17 -5.60
N CYS A 13 -12.66 -10.94 -5.47
CA CYS A 13 -11.69 -11.85 -4.85
C CYS A 13 -12.09 -12.36 -3.46
N GLY A 14 -12.99 -11.66 -2.75
CA GLY A 14 -13.37 -11.92 -1.35
C GLY A 14 -12.23 -11.68 -0.34
N SER A 15 -10.99 -11.60 -0.81
CA SER A 15 -9.76 -11.57 -0.03
C SER A 15 -9.36 -10.18 0.45
N GLY A 16 -10.31 -9.24 0.53
CA GLY A 16 -10.01 -7.95 1.13
C GLY A 16 -9.12 -7.01 0.32
N CYS A 17 -9.15 -7.16 -1.01
CA CYS A 17 -8.39 -6.35 -1.96
C CYS A 17 -8.54 -4.83 -1.64
N THR A 18 -7.44 -4.06 -1.73
CA THR A 18 -7.41 -2.60 -1.41
C THR A 18 -8.44 -1.77 -2.18
N ARG A 19 -8.85 -2.27 -3.36
CA ARG A 19 -10.00 -1.84 -4.15
C ARG A 19 -10.59 -3.09 -4.78
N CYS A 20 -11.86 -3.36 -4.53
CA CYS A 20 -12.55 -4.51 -5.09
C CYS A 20 -13.51 -4.09 -6.21
N VAL A 21 -13.96 -5.07 -6.99
CA VAL A 21 -14.89 -4.83 -8.10
C VAL A 21 -16.19 -4.14 -7.64
N TRP A 22 -16.60 -4.34 -6.38
CA TRP A 22 -17.72 -3.63 -5.77
C TRP A 22 -17.44 -2.14 -5.56
N ASP A 23 -16.22 -1.77 -5.15
CA ASP A 23 -15.85 -0.37 -4.96
C ASP A 23 -15.92 0.39 -6.28
N THR A 24 -15.35 -0.19 -7.35
CA THR A 24 -15.41 0.36 -8.72
C THR A 24 -16.86 0.51 -9.19
N TYR A 25 -17.68 -0.54 -9.07
CA TYR A 25 -19.09 -0.48 -9.47
C TYR A 25 -19.85 0.63 -8.79
N TYR A 26 -19.69 0.77 -7.48
CA TYR A 26 -20.46 1.77 -6.76
C TYR A 26 -19.94 3.20 -6.95
N ASP A 27 -18.64 3.38 -7.22
CA ASP A 27 -18.08 4.68 -7.63
C ASP A 27 -18.68 5.11 -8.99
N GLU A 28 -18.70 4.19 -9.95
CA GLU A 28 -19.35 4.42 -11.24
C GLU A 28 -20.85 4.66 -11.08
N LEU A 29 -21.51 3.95 -10.16
CA LEU A 29 -22.95 4.10 -9.91
C LEU A 29 -23.25 5.48 -9.34
N ALA A 30 -22.41 5.98 -8.42
CA ALA A 30 -22.56 7.34 -7.90
C ALA A 30 -22.37 8.40 -9.00
N ARG A 31 -21.36 8.24 -9.87
CA ARG A 31 -21.16 9.13 -11.03
C ARG A 31 -22.37 9.10 -11.97
N PHE A 32 -22.93 7.91 -12.19
CA PHE A 32 -24.14 7.73 -13.00
C PHE A 32 -25.36 8.40 -12.35
N GLU A 33 -25.57 8.22 -11.04
CA GLU A 33 -26.67 8.84 -10.30
C GLU A 33 -26.57 10.36 -10.30
N GLU A 34 -25.37 10.93 -10.12
CA GLU A 34 -25.11 12.37 -10.25
C GLU A 34 -25.37 12.88 -11.68
N PHE A 35 -24.97 12.11 -12.70
CA PHE A 35 -25.21 12.43 -14.11
C PHE A 35 -26.71 12.46 -14.45
N ILE A 36 -27.48 11.47 -13.99
CA ILE A 36 -28.94 11.43 -14.17
C ILE A 36 -29.62 12.57 -13.39
N ALA A 37 -29.20 12.82 -12.15
CA ALA A 37 -29.71 13.95 -11.36
C ALA A 37 -29.40 15.32 -12.01
N GLY A 38 -28.31 15.41 -12.77
CA GLY A 38 -27.94 16.56 -13.60
C GLY A 38 -28.68 16.69 -14.92
N GLY A 39 -29.66 15.81 -15.22
CA GLY A 39 -30.48 15.85 -16.43
C GLY A 39 -29.87 15.13 -17.64
N GLY A 40 -28.90 14.24 -17.43
CA GLY A 40 -28.34 13.40 -18.49
C GLY A 40 -29.19 12.17 -18.80
N ASP A 41 -29.11 11.65 -20.03
CA ASP A 41 -29.87 10.49 -20.50
C ASP A 41 -29.11 9.15 -20.35
N GLU A 42 -29.84 8.08 -20.02
CA GLU A 42 -29.32 6.70 -19.93
C GLU A 42 -29.21 6.06 -21.33
N GLU A 43 -28.06 5.47 -21.64
CA GLU A 43 -27.85 4.69 -22.87
C GLU A 43 -28.18 3.21 -22.63
N GLU A 44 -29.09 2.61 -23.41
CA GLU A 44 -29.39 1.18 -23.34
C GLU A 44 -28.22 0.32 -23.85
N GLY A 45 -27.77 -0.63 -23.03
CA GLY A 45 -26.73 -1.61 -23.36
C GLY A 45 -27.23 -3.05 -23.30
N THR A 46 -26.86 -3.86 -24.29
CA THR A 46 -27.20 -5.29 -24.38
C THR A 46 -26.37 -6.09 -23.38
N GLN A 47 -27.00 -6.76 -22.40
CA GLN A 47 -26.32 -7.68 -21.47
C GLN A 47 -26.32 -9.10 -22.06
N SER A 48 -25.13 -9.69 -22.26
CA SER A 48 -24.99 -11.12 -22.54
C SER A 48 -24.96 -11.89 -21.22
N SER A 49 -25.96 -12.73 -20.99
CA SER A 49 -26.10 -13.59 -19.81
C SER A 49 -25.43 -14.94 -20.03
N GLU A 50 -24.19 -15.08 -19.58
CA GLU A 50 -23.63 -16.39 -19.19
C GLU A 50 -23.17 -16.23 -17.73
N GLU A 51 -24.11 -16.43 -16.80
CA GLU A 51 -23.86 -16.42 -15.35
C GLU A 51 -23.43 -17.83 -14.93
N GLU A 52 -22.13 -18.08 -14.80
CA GLU A 52 -21.67 -19.14 -13.90
C GLU A 52 -21.88 -18.64 -12.46
N GLU A 53 -22.85 -19.21 -11.75
CA GLU A 53 -23.05 -18.96 -10.32
C GLU A 53 -21.80 -19.38 -9.54
N ILE A 54 -20.93 -18.42 -9.20
CA ILE A 54 -19.86 -18.66 -8.23
C ILE A 54 -20.51 -18.66 -6.85
N VAL A 55 -20.81 -19.86 -6.37
CA VAL A 55 -21.31 -20.09 -5.01
C VAL A 55 -20.19 -19.78 -4.02
N ASN A 56 -20.32 -18.69 -3.27
CA ASN A 56 -19.44 -18.42 -2.13
C ASN A 56 -19.78 -19.40 -1.00
N TYR A 57 -19.05 -20.51 -0.94
CA TYR A 57 -19.21 -21.49 0.10
C TYR A 57 -18.67 -20.94 1.43
N ILE A 58 -19.57 -20.76 2.39
CA ILE A 58 -19.24 -20.49 3.79
C ILE A 58 -18.96 -21.85 4.45
N GLY A 59 -17.83 -21.98 5.16
CA GLY A 59 -17.46 -23.24 5.85
C GLY A 59 -16.48 -24.06 5.03
N THR A 60 -15.50 -23.42 4.40
CA THR A 60 -14.39 -24.03 3.65
C THR A 60 -13.25 -24.45 4.57
N VAL A 61 -13.06 -23.75 5.70
CA VAL A 61 -11.96 -23.96 6.64
C VAL A 61 -12.44 -24.74 7.85
N VAL A 62 -11.73 -25.81 8.21
CA VAL A 62 -11.94 -26.55 9.45
C VAL A 62 -10.70 -26.41 10.31
N VAL A 63 -10.85 -25.83 11.51
CA VAL A 63 -9.78 -25.74 12.51
C VAL A 63 -9.82 -26.97 13.40
N LYS A 64 -8.77 -27.79 13.36
CA LYS A 64 -8.61 -28.95 14.23
C LYS A 64 -7.56 -28.65 15.29
N TYR A 65 -7.96 -28.64 16.56
CA TYR A 65 -7.02 -28.56 17.68
C TYR A 65 -6.30 -29.90 17.87
N ILE A 66 -4.99 -29.83 18.09
CA ILE A 66 -4.12 -30.99 18.22
C ILE A 66 -3.19 -30.84 19.42
N ASP A 67 -2.64 -31.94 19.89
CA ASP A 67 -1.54 -31.91 20.87
C ASP A 67 -0.24 -31.39 20.21
N PRO A 68 0.67 -30.78 21.00
CA PRO A 68 1.97 -30.37 20.49
C PRO A 68 2.72 -31.56 19.84
N PRO A 69 3.24 -31.41 18.60
CA PRO A 69 4.01 -32.47 17.96
C PRO A 69 5.21 -32.92 18.81
N THR A 70 5.53 -34.22 18.82
CA THR A 70 6.67 -34.74 19.61
C THR A 70 8.03 -34.14 19.22
N SER A 71 8.16 -33.59 18.01
CA SER A 71 9.36 -32.88 17.52
C SER A 71 9.35 -31.37 17.80
N SER A 72 8.25 -30.79 18.28
CA SER A 72 8.09 -29.33 18.40
C SER A 72 8.60 -28.71 19.70
N VAL A 73 9.13 -29.52 20.63
CA VAL A 73 9.71 -29.05 21.90
C VAL A 73 10.90 -28.08 21.69
N SER A 74 11.58 -28.17 20.54
CA SER A 74 12.65 -27.24 20.16
C SER A 74 12.10 -25.91 19.61
N THR A 75 11.00 -25.95 18.84
CA THR A 75 10.38 -24.77 18.22
C THR A 75 9.59 -23.92 19.21
N THR A 76 9.09 -24.50 20.30
CA THR A 76 8.42 -23.74 21.38
C THR A 76 9.38 -22.92 22.25
N ARG A 77 10.67 -23.30 22.31
CA ARG A 77 11.71 -22.55 23.05
C ARG A 77 12.20 -21.31 22.30
N PHE A 78 12.05 -21.27 20.98
CA PHE A 78 12.52 -20.17 20.13
C PHE A 78 11.47 -19.81 19.07
N PRO A 79 10.41 -19.06 19.43
CA PRO A 79 9.35 -18.67 18.49
C PRO A 79 9.88 -18.02 17.20
N ASP A 80 10.91 -17.18 17.35
CA ASP A 80 11.57 -16.49 16.23
C ASP A 80 12.25 -17.45 15.24
N GLU A 81 12.61 -18.67 15.65
CA GLU A 81 13.26 -19.65 14.75
C GLU A 81 12.26 -20.28 13.78
N TRP A 82 11.08 -20.67 14.26
CA TRP A 82 10.01 -21.17 13.40
C TRP A 82 9.58 -20.10 12.40
N GLU A 83 9.37 -18.86 12.86
CA GLU A 83 8.96 -17.75 12.01
C GLU A 83 9.99 -17.49 10.90
N ARG A 84 11.28 -17.44 11.24
CA ARG A 84 12.36 -17.29 10.24
C ARG A 84 12.37 -18.44 9.23
N ALA A 85 12.19 -19.68 9.68
CA ALA A 85 12.15 -20.83 8.79
C ALA A 85 10.94 -20.75 7.85
N GLU A 86 9.79 -20.33 8.36
CA GLU A 86 8.56 -20.17 7.60
C GLU A 86 8.67 -19.08 6.54
N MET A 87 9.16 -17.91 6.95
CA MET A 87 9.38 -16.79 6.04
C MET A 87 10.37 -17.16 4.95
N LYS A 88 11.45 -17.86 5.29
CA LYS A 88 12.43 -18.33 4.32
C LYS A 88 11.83 -19.31 3.31
N ALA A 89 10.96 -20.23 3.75
CA ALA A 89 10.25 -21.14 2.85
C ALA A 89 9.33 -20.40 1.86
N ARG A 90 8.82 -19.23 2.26
CA ARG A 90 8.02 -18.31 1.44
C ARG A 90 8.86 -17.30 0.62
N GLY A 91 10.19 -17.40 0.64
CA GLY A 91 11.09 -16.51 -0.11
C GLY A 91 11.39 -15.17 0.57
N PHE A 92 11.09 -15.04 1.86
CA PHE A 92 11.36 -13.85 2.66
C PHE A 92 12.59 -14.04 3.56
N PHE A 93 13.39 -12.98 3.67
CA PHE A 93 14.64 -12.98 4.41
C PHE A 93 14.64 -11.90 5.49
N PRO A 94 15.19 -12.16 6.68
CA PRO A 94 15.19 -11.19 7.76
C PRO A 94 16.01 -9.94 7.40
N ILE A 95 15.58 -8.79 7.92
CA ILE A 95 16.39 -7.58 7.96
C ILE A 95 17.24 -7.63 9.23
N ASP A 96 18.56 -7.67 9.06
CA ASP A 96 19.50 -7.79 10.18
C ASP A 96 19.67 -6.44 10.90
N ARG A 97 19.58 -5.33 10.16
CA ARG A 97 19.76 -3.97 10.70
C ARG A 97 19.05 -2.93 9.84
N ILE A 98 18.52 -1.90 10.48
CA ILE A 98 17.96 -0.71 9.83
C ILE A 98 18.73 0.52 10.33
N GLU A 99 19.11 1.40 9.43
CA GLU A 99 19.84 2.63 9.74
C GLU A 99 19.15 3.83 9.13
N LEU A 100 18.90 4.87 9.92
CA LEU A 100 18.41 6.15 9.42
C LEU A 100 19.57 6.93 8.80
N VAL A 101 19.48 7.22 7.50
CA VAL A 101 20.48 8.00 6.76
C VAL A 101 20.19 9.49 6.90
N SER A 102 18.95 9.88 6.67
CA SER A 102 18.50 11.27 6.72
C SER A 102 17.00 11.35 6.95
N CYS A 103 16.51 12.44 7.52
CA CYS A 103 15.11 12.71 7.76
C CYS A 103 14.83 14.20 7.53
N SER A 104 13.68 14.52 6.92
CA SER A 104 13.27 15.91 6.68
C SER A 104 12.79 16.62 7.95
N THR A 105 12.55 15.89 9.04
CA THR A 105 12.14 16.45 10.33
C THR A 105 13.15 16.09 11.43
N PRO A 106 13.52 17.04 12.31
CA PRO A 106 14.49 16.79 13.39
C PRO A 106 13.89 15.96 14.53
N SER A 107 12.59 16.08 14.76
CA SER A 107 11.81 15.26 15.70
C SER A 107 10.66 14.59 14.97
N PHE A 108 10.27 13.41 15.44
CA PHE A 108 9.09 12.72 14.94
C PHE A 108 7.82 13.43 15.42
N SER A 109 6.90 13.69 14.50
CA SER A 109 5.55 14.16 14.78
C SER A 109 4.59 13.39 13.88
N PRO A 110 3.61 12.66 14.44
CA PRO A 110 2.64 11.92 13.62
C PRO A 110 1.68 12.83 12.84
N ALA A 111 1.56 14.10 13.24
CA ALA A 111 0.74 15.09 12.54
C ALA A 111 1.39 15.63 11.24
N ASP A 112 2.72 15.58 11.13
CA ASP A 112 3.46 15.95 9.93
C ASP A 112 4.63 14.98 9.71
N PRO A 113 4.34 13.74 9.27
CA PRO A 113 5.38 12.75 9.07
C PRO A 113 6.30 13.19 7.93
N GLY A 114 7.58 13.40 8.21
CA GLY A 114 8.60 13.74 7.23
C GLY A 114 8.93 12.62 6.25
N ILE A 115 9.78 12.92 5.27
CA ILE A 115 10.45 11.90 4.44
C ILE A 115 11.67 11.39 5.21
N SER A 116 11.87 10.09 5.22
CA SER A 116 13.05 9.41 5.75
C SER A 116 13.76 8.63 4.66
N ILE A 117 15.09 8.68 4.68
CA ILE A 117 15.96 7.78 3.92
C ILE A 117 16.50 6.75 4.92
N ILE A 118 16.25 5.47 4.66
CA ILE A 118 16.71 4.38 5.52
C ILE A 118 17.48 3.34 4.71
N ASN A 119 18.51 2.78 5.35
CA ASN A 119 19.27 1.66 4.83
C ASN A 119 18.79 0.36 5.50
N LEU A 120 18.52 -0.66 4.69
CA LEU A 120 18.17 -2.00 5.13
C LEU A 120 19.35 -2.93 4.87
N PHE A 121 19.85 -3.58 5.92
CA PHE A 121 20.92 -4.57 5.84
C PHE A 121 20.32 -5.97 5.95
N THR A 122 20.73 -6.85 5.05
CA THR A 122 20.33 -8.25 5.03
C THR A 122 21.50 -9.12 4.61
N SER A 123 21.59 -10.30 5.21
CA SER A 123 22.54 -11.36 4.87
C SER A 123 22.11 -12.17 3.64
N ALA A 124 20.90 -11.95 3.13
CA ALA A 124 20.40 -12.62 1.94
C ALA A 124 21.15 -12.17 0.67
N LYS A 125 21.54 -13.14 -0.15
CA LYS A 125 22.08 -12.88 -1.48
C LYS A 125 20.94 -12.50 -2.42
N GLY A 126 20.83 -11.22 -2.74
CA GLY A 126 19.87 -10.70 -3.71
C GLY A 126 20.22 -11.08 -5.16
N LYS A 127 19.28 -10.79 -6.08
CA LYS A 127 19.53 -10.79 -7.53
C LYS A 127 20.24 -9.49 -7.93
N ALA A 128 20.82 -9.47 -9.13
CA ALA A 128 21.30 -8.23 -9.72
C ALA A 128 20.14 -7.23 -9.83
N MET A 129 20.38 -6.01 -9.39
CA MET A 129 19.36 -4.98 -9.26
C MET A 129 19.40 -4.03 -10.46
N LEU A 130 18.22 -3.63 -10.93
CA LEU A 130 18.02 -2.59 -11.92
C LEU A 130 17.59 -1.29 -11.22
N PRO A 131 17.96 -0.11 -11.74
CA PRO A 131 17.30 1.13 -11.36
C PRO A 131 15.79 0.99 -11.58
N GLY A 132 14.99 1.39 -10.59
CA GLY A 132 13.54 1.22 -10.63
C GLY A 132 13.02 -0.11 -10.08
N ASP A 133 13.89 -1.01 -9.64
CA ASP A 133 13.47 -2.22 -8.94
C ASP A 133 12.71 -1.91 -7.65
N VAL A 134 11.82 -2.83 -7.31
CA VAL A 134 10.93 -2.76 -6.16
C VAL A 134 11.27 -3.91 -5.22
N VAL A 135 11.45 -3.60 -3.93
CA VAL A 135 11.57 -4.59 -2.87
C VAL A 135 10.24 -4.76 -2.15
N GLU A 136 9.92 -5.99 -1.79
CA GLU A 136 8.77 -6.30 -0.93
C GLU A 136 9.25 -6.38 0.51
N VAL A 137 8.57 -5.68 1.42
CA VAL A 137 8.81 -5.73 2.85
C VAL A 137 7.57 -6.31 3.52
N LEU A 138 7.74 -7.31 4.37
CA LEU A 138 6.68 -7.91 5.17
C LEU A 138 6.99 -7.68 6.65
N VAL A 139 5.99 -7.21 7.40
CA VAL A 139 6.04 -7.14 8.87
C VAL A 139 5.00 -8.12 9.39
N THR A 140 5.36 -8.96 10.36
CA THR A 140 4.44 -9.87 11.06
C THR A 140 3.61 -9.15 12.10
N ASN A 141 2.37 -9.59 12.35
CA ASN A 141 1.46 -8.86 13.24
C ASN A 141 1.95 -8.80 14.71
N SER A 142 2.74 -9.79 15.17
CA SER A 142 3.33 -9.77 16.52
C SER A 142 4.36 -8.65 16.75
N HIS A 143 4.77 -7.95 15.69
CA HIS A 143 5.79 -6.90 15.72
C HIS A 143 5.32 -5.62 14.99
N GLY A 144 4.00 -5.44 14.85
CA GLY A 144 3.36 -4.36 14.10
C GLY A 144 3.37 -2.99 14.79
N THR A 145 2.28 -2.24 14.60
CA THR A 145 2.20 -0.77 14.79
C THR A 145 2.04 -0.26 16.21
N GLN A 146 1.86 -1.13 17.21
CA GLN A 146 1.57 -0.72 18.58
C GLN A 146 2.52 -1.39 19.58
N ASP A 147 2.72 -0.75 20.73
CA ASP A 147 3.41 -1.33 21.90
C ASP A 147 2.67 -2.56 22.46
N THR A 148 1.43 -2.80 22.02
CA THR A 148 0.56 -3.93 22.38
C THR A 148 0.61 -5.02 21.30
N ASN A 149 0.66 -6.28 21.73
CA ASN A 149 0.66 -7.42 20.83
C ASN A 149 -0.76 -7.61 20.25
N ASP A 150 -1.03 -7.07 19.06
CA ASP A 150 -2.35 -7.14 18.39
C ASP A 150 -2.83 -8.59 18.19
N VAL A 151 -1.91 -9.55 18.06
CA VAL A 151 -2.24 -10.99 18.00
C VAL A 151 -2.79 -11.49 19.34
N GLU A 152 -2.19 -11.08 20.46
CA GLU A 152 -2.71 -11.42 21.80
C GLU A 152 -4.06 -10.78 22.06
N ARG A 153 -4.23 -9.51 21.66
CA ARG A 153 -5.53 -8.83 21.77
C ARG A 153 -6.60 -9.57 20.95
N LEU A 154 -6.28 -9.94 19.71
CA LEU A 154 -7.19 -10.70 18.85
C LEU A 154 -7.54 -12.07 19.44
N CYS A 155 -6.54 -12.82 19.91
CA CYS A 155 -6.78 -14.10 20.59
C CYS A 155 -7.70 -13.91 21.82
N LYS A 156 -7.47 -12.88 22.62
CA LYS A 156 -8.33 -12.56 23.77
C LYS A 156 -9.76 -12.24 23.35
N ALA A 157 -9.95 -11.44 22.30
CA ALA A 157 -11.27 -11.10 21.76
C ALA A 157 -12.02 -12.32 21.21
N LEU A 158 -11.29 -13.31 20.68
CA LEU A 158 -11.83 -14.58 20.19
C LEU A 158 -11.90 -15.70 21.24
N HIS A 159 -11.50 -15.42 22.49
CA HIS A 159 -11.40 -16.41 23.56
C HIS A 159 -10.48 -17.61 23.24
N LEU A 160 -9.37 -17.34 22.56
CA LEU A 160 -8.37 -18.31 22.13
C LEU A 160 -7.09 -18.22 22.97
N ASP A 161 -6.43 -19.35 23.18
CA ASP A 161 -5.06 -19.39 23.69
C ASP A 161 -4.08 -19.28 22.50
N PRO A 162 -3.26 -18.21 22.39
CA PRO A 162 -2.27 -18.10 21.31
C PRO A 162 -1.27 -19.27 21.27
N CYS A 163 -1.12 -20.00 22.39
CA CYS A 163 -0.25 -21.17 22.49
C CYS A 163 -0.90 -22.49 22.07
N ALA A 164 -2.21 -22.52 21.82
CA ALA A 164 -2.90 -23.72 21.37
C ALA A 164 -2.42 -24.15 19.98
N TRP A 165 -2.22 -25.47 19.81
CA TRP A 165 -1.81 -26.05 18.54
C TRP A 165 -3.02 -26.42 17.69
N CYS A 166 -2.92 -26.15 16.38
CA CYS A 166 -3.96 -26.46 15.41
C CYS A 166 -3.40 -26.93 14.07
N GLU A 167 -4.29 -27.54 13.29
CA GLU A 167 -4.15 -27.76 11.85
C GLU A 167 -5.39 -27.25 11.13
N LEU A 168 -5.21 -26.70 9.93
CA LEU A 168 -6.32 -26.32 9.07
C LEU A 168 -6.59 -27.42 8.05
N HIS A 169 -7.86 -27.77 7.87
CA HIS A 169 -8.32 -28.81 6.96
C HIS A 169 -9.39 -28.23 6.02
N ARG A 170 -9.52 -28.86 4.85
CA ARG A 170 -10.65 -28.56 3.96
C ARG A 170 -11.93 -29.10 4.58
N SER A 171 -13.01 -28.34 4.44
CA SER A 171 -14.33 -28.84 4.76
C SER A 171 -14.74 -29.96 3.80
N PRO A 172 -15.30 -31.08 4.31
CA PRO A 172 -15.80 -32.15 3.46
C PRO A 172 -17.14 -31.79 2.78
N PHE A 173 -17.73 -30.64 3.14
CA PHE A 173 -19.04 -30.19 2.65
C PHE A 173 -18.94 -29.14 1.55
N VAL A 174 -17.71 -28.80 1.13
CA VAL A 174 -17.43 -27.74 0.17
C VAL A 174 -16.40 -28.23 -0.86
N PRO A 175 -16.46 -27.83 -2.15
CA PRO A 175 -15.49 -28.28 -3.14
C PRO A 175 -14.05 -27.92 -2.75
N GLU A 176 -13.11 -28.83 -3.02
CA GLU A 176 -11.73 -28.75 -2.50
C GLU A 176 -10.98 -27.48 -2.90
N ASP A 177 -11.31 -26.91 -4.07
CA ASP A 177 -10.68 -25.71 -4.62
C ASP A 177 -11.10 -24.41 -3.90
N ASN A 178 -12.06 -24.46 -2.99
CA ASN A 178 -12.53 -23.29 -2.24
C ASN A 178 -11.78 -23.05 -0.93
N PHE A 179 -10.83 -23.93 -0.55
CA PHE A 179 -9.99 -23.66 0.61
C PHE A 179 -9.05 -22.46 0.33
N PRO A 180 -8.95 -21.45 1.20
CA PRO A 180 -8.13 -20.27 0.94
C PRO A 180 -6.66 -20.66 0.69
N PRO A 181 -6.10 -20.41 -0.51
CA PRO A 181 -4.81 -20.98 -0.91
C PRO A 181 -3.61 -20.40 -0.15
N TRP A 182 -3.82 -19.28 0.55
CA TRP A 182 -2.81 -18.62 1.36
C TRP A 182 -2.76 -19.14 2.81
N LEU A 183 -3.75 -19.96 3.23
CA LEU A 183 -3.74 -20.60 4.55
C LEU A 183 -2.91 -21.88 4.53
N PRO A 184 -2.21 -22.20 5.63
CA PRO A 184 -1.40 -23.41 5.72
C PRO A 184 -2.28 -24.66 5.88
N LEU A 185 -2.42 -25.46 4.82
CA LEU A 185 -3.19 -26.69 4.83
C LEU A 185 -2.43 -27.84 5.52
N GLN A 186 -3.10 -28.54 6.46
CA GLN A 186 -2.61 -29.75 7.15
C GLN A 186 -1.21 -29.59 7.76
N LYS A 187 -0.92 -28.37 8.22
CA LYS A 187 0.36 -28.03 8.82
C LYS A 187 0.15 -27.76 10.32
N PRO A 188 0.83 -28.48 11.21
CA PRO A 188 0.81 -28.17 12.64
C PRO A 188 1.46 -26.80 12.92
N LEU A 189 0.72 -25.91 13.58
CA LEU A 189 1.24 -24.63 14.08
C LEU A 189 0.44 -24.12 15.29
N MET A 190 0.98 -23.15 16.01
CA MET A 190 0.27 -22.47 17.10
C MET A 190 -0.68 -21.40 16.55
N LEU A 191 -1.79 -21.12 17.25
CA LEU A 191 -2.74 -20.08 16.83
C LEU A 191 -2.09 -18.70 16.68
N GLY A 192 -1.21 -18.31 17.61
CA GLY A 192 -0.48 -17.05 17.52
C GLY A 192 0.40 -16.97 16.28
N GLN A 193 1.02 -18.09 15.88
CA GLN A 193 1.82 -18.18 14.65
C GLN A 193 0.96 -18.03 13.40
N LEU A 194 -0.21 -18.68 13.37
CA LEU A 194 -1.17 -18.58 12.27
C LEU A 194 -1.60 -17.12 12.05
N LEU A 195 -2.05 -16.48 13.12
CA LEU A 195 -2.55 -15.11 13.09
C LEU A 195 -1.44 -14.09 12.86
N SER A 196 -0.20 -14.36 13.26
CA SER A 196 0.92 -13.43 13.07
C SER A 196 1.49 -13.42 11.65
N VAL A 197 1.50 -14.59 10.98
CA VAL A 197 2.25 -14.80 9.73
C VAL A 197 1.38 -14.90 8.48
N TYR A 198 0.13 -15.33 8.62
CA TYR A 198 -0.73 -15.63 7.46
C TYR A 198 -1.90 -14.67 7.30
N VAL A 199 -2.47 -14.16 8.39
CA VAL A 199 -3.74 -13.41 8.35
C VAL A 199 -3.46 -11.90 8.44
N ASP A 200 -4.08 -11.10 7.56
CA ASP A 200 -4.08 -9.65 7.71
C ASP A 200 -5.08 -9.28 8.81
N ILE A 201 -4.62 -8.75 9.94
CA ILE A 201 -5.49 -8.34 11.05
C ILE A 201 -5.54 -6.81 11.24
N SER A 202 -4.77 -6.07 10.43
CA SER A 202 -4.56 -4.63 10.60
C SER A 202 -5.25 -3.79 9.53
N SER A 203 -5.58 -4.35 8.36
CA SER A 203 -6.21 -3.60 7.27
C SER A 203 -7.71 -3.36 7.49
N SER A 204 -8.12 -2.09 7.38
CA SER A 204 -9.54 -1.70 7.38
C SER A 204 -10.26 -1.98 6.05
N SER A 205 -9.53 -2.30 4.97
CA SER A 205 -10.08 -2.42 3.61
C SER A 205 -11.11 -3.53 3.44
N TYR A 206 -10.94 -4.64 4.15
CA TYR A 206 -11.86 -5.79 4.10
C TYR A 206 -12.89 -5.76 5.23
N LEU A 207 -12.54 -5.14 6.35
CA LEU A 207 -13.41 -5.03 7.52
C LEU A 207 -14.61 -4.12 7.27
N LEU A 208 -14.42 -3.04 6.51
CA LEU A 208 -15.48 -2.07 6.19
C LEU A 208 -16.32 -2.49 4.97
N GLN A 209 -16.54 -3.80 4.81
CA GLN A 209 -17.43 -4.35 3.79
C GLN A 209 -18.70 -4.91 4.41
N HIS A 210 -19.82 -4.75 3.71
CA HIS A 210 -21.13 -5.23 4.16
C HIS A 210 -21.14 -6.75 4.44
N SER A 211 -20.44 -7.54 3.62
CA SER A 211 -20.34 -9.00 3.77
C SER A 211 -19.76 -9.43 5.13
N PHE A 212 -18.80 -8.67 5.65
CA PHE A 212 -18.19 -8.92 6.95
C PHE A 212 -19.22 -8.73 8.08
N PHE A 213 -19.94 -7.60 8.09
CA PHE A 213 -20.96 -7.32 9.10
C PHE A 213 -22.19 -8.22 8.99
N ALA A 214 -22.60 -8.59 7.78
CA ALA A 214 -23.66 -9.58 7.56
C ALA A 214 -23.29 -10.94 8.17
N SER A 215 -22.02 -11.34 8.07
CA SER A 215 -21.51 -12.56 8.69
C SER A 215 -21.53 -12.48 10.22
N LEU A 216 -21.10 -11.36 10.80
CA LEU A 216 -21.20 -11.12 12.26
C LEU A 216 -22.64 -11.15 12.76
N LEU A 217 -23.57 -10.49 12.05
CA LEU A 217 -24.98 -10.48 12.42
C LEU A 217 -25.60 -11.88 12.36
N ARG A 218 -25.22 -12.69 11.36
CA ARG A 218 -25.66 -14.08 11.26
C ARG A 218 -25.22 -14.91 12.46
N VAL A 219 -23.94 -14.83 12.82
CA VAL A 219 -23.39 -15.52 14.01
C VAL A 219 -24.14 -15.09 15.28
N TYR A 220 -24.39 -13.78 15.44
CA TYR A 220 -25.15 -13.26 16.57
C TYR A 220 -26.57 -13.86 16.64
N ASN A 221 -27.31 -13.87 15.53
CA ASN A 221 -28.67 -14.40 15.48
C ASN A 221 -28.73 -15.91 15.77
N ASP A 222 -27.78 -16.68 15.25
CA ASP A 222 -27.68 -18.13 15.49
C ASP A 222 -27.45 -18.42 16.98
N SER A 223 -26.56 -17.65 17.63
CA SER A 223 -26.30 -17.77 19.07
C SER A 223 -27.52 -17.40 19.94
N LYS A 224 -28.29 -16.40 19.53
CA LYS A 224 -29.53 -15.96 20.20
C LYS A 224 -30.64 -17.01 20.12
N SER A 225 -30.77 -17.69 18.98
CA SER A 225 -31.74 -18.77 18.81
C SER A 225 -31.45 -19.96 19.74
N SER A 226 -30.17 -20.22 20.01
CA SER A 226 -29.72 -21.30 20.88
C SER A 226 -29.90 -20.97 22.37
N SER A 227 -29.65 -19.71 22.78
CA SER A 227 -29.74 -19.27 24.18
C SER A 227 -31.15 -19.03 24.70
N ALA A 228 -32.16 -18.90 23.82
CA ALA A 228 -33.58 -18.84 24.21
C ALA A 228 -34.07 -20.11 24.95
N SER A 229 -33.30 -21.21 24.91
CA SER A 229 -33.57 -22.46 25.61
C SER A 229 -32.84 -22.61 26.96
N SER A 230 -31.91 -21.70 27.30
CA SER A 230 -31.01 -21.84 28.46
C SER A 230 -31.08 -20.64 29.40
N THR A 231 -31.32 -20.87 30.69
CA THR A 231 -31.22 -19.88 31.77
C THR A 231 -29.75 -19.51 32.03
N SER A 232 -29.14 -18.66 31.20
CA SER A 232 -27.79 -18.14 31.40
C SER A 232 -27.78 -16.69 31.89
N THR A 233 -26.96 -16.42 32.91
CA THR A 233 -26.82 -15.13 33.62
C THR A 233 -25.94 -14.09 32.90
N THR A 234 -25.69 -14.26 31.60
CA THR A 234 -24.87 -13.32 30.82
C THR A 234 -25.60 -11.98 30.65
N PRO A 235 -24.91 -10.83 30.84
CA PRO A 235 -25.52 -9.52 30.64
C PRO A 235 -26.03 -9.39 29.20
N SER A 236 -27.24 -8.87 29.05
CA SER A 236 -27.82 -8.62 27.72
C SER A 236 -26.94 -7.65 26.94
N PRO A 237 -26.74 -7.87 25.62
CA PRO A 237 -25.93 -6.97 24.81
C PRO A 237 -26.52 -5.57 24.79
N ASP A 238 -25.65 -4.56 24.65
CA ASP A 238 -26.06 -3.17 24.48
C ASP A 238 -26.96 -3.06 23.24
N ARG A 239 -28.20 -2.62 23.45
CA ARG A 239 -29.21 -2.53 22.40
C ARG A 239 -28.77 -1.61 21.27
N GLU A 240 -28.02 -0.54 21.58
CA GLU A 240 -27.55 0.38 20.56
C GLU A 240 -26.49 -0.26 19.67
N LYS A 241 -25.54 -0.99 20.27
CA LYS A 241 -24.52 -1.69 19.48
C LYS A 241 -25.10 -2.79 18.58
N VAL A 242 -26.16 -3.47 19.02
CA VAL A 242 -26.89 -4.44 18.18
C VAL A 242 -27.55 -3.73 17.01
N ARG A 243 -28.22 -2.59 17.24
CA ARG A 243 -28.82 -1.77 16.16
C ARG A 243 -27.77 -1.30 15.15
N LEU A 244 -26.60 -0.87 15.61
CA LEU A 244 -25.51 -0.45 14.73
C LEU A 244 -24.93 -1.60 13.91
N LEU A 245 -24.81 -2.80 14.51
CA LEU A 245 -24.43 -4.01 13.76
C LEU A 245 -25.45 -4.33 12.67
N GLU A 246 -26.74 -4.27 13.00
CA GLU A 246 -27.82 -4.45 12.02
C GLU A 246 -27.76 -3.43 10.89
N ALA A 247 -27.50 -2.15 11.20
CA ALA A 247 -27.35 -1.10 10.20
C ALA A 247 -26.17 -1.35 9.24
N CYS A 248 -25.00 -1.78 9.76
CA CYS A 248 -23.85 -2.15 8.94
C CYS A 248 -24.10 -3.39 8.07
N ALA A 249 -24.88 -4.34 8.58
CA ALA A 249 -25.20 -5.62 7.95
C ALA A 249 -26.42 -5.58 7.02
N PHE A 250 -27.14 -4.46 6.93
CA PHE A 250 -28.33 -4.34 6.11
C PHE A 250 -27.97 -4.01 4.66
N SER A 251 -28.45 -4.81 3.70
CA SER A 251 -28.00 -4.74 2.30
C SER A 251 -28.31 -3.43 1.60
N GLU A 252 -29.36 -2.72 2.00
CA GLU A 252 -29.78 -1.46 1.36
C GLU A 252 -28.99 -0.26 1.88
N ILE A 253 -28.66 -0.23 3.18
CA ILE A 253 -28.07 0.95 3.86
C ILE A 253 -26.58 0.74 4.19
N GLY A 254 -26.21 -0.48 4.60
CA GLY A 254 -24.88 -0.86 5.06
C GLY A 254 -23.76 -0.49 4.09
N PRO A 255 -23.85 -0.79 2.78
CA PRO A 255 -22.81 -0.42 1.81
C PRO A 255 -22.52 1.10 1.77
N GLN A 256 -23.55 1.94 1.84
CA GLN A 256 -23.38 3.40 1.83
C GLN A 256 -22.83 3.91 3.16
N LEU A 257 -23.33 3.36 4.28
CA LEU A 257 -22.85 3.65 5.63
C LEU A 257 -21.36 3.33 5.74
N LEU A 258 -20.95 2.11 5.41
CA LEU A 258 -19.56 1.66 5.52
C LEU A 258 -18.63 2.41 4.56
N ARG A 259 -19.10 2.76 3.36
CA ARG A 259 -18.34 3.63 2.45
C ARG A 259 -18.06 4.99 3.08
N SER A 260 -19.02 5.57 3.80
CA SER A 260 -18.82 6.87 4.45
C SER A 260 -17.72 6.82 5.53
N LEU A 261 -17.48 5.65 6.14
CA LEU A 261 -16.39 5.42 7.09
C LEU A 261 -15.02 5.41 6.40
N SER A 262 -14.95 4.82 5.20
CA SER A 262 -13.71 4.57 4.45
C SER A 262 -13.43 5.56 3.32
N ARG A 263 -14.29 6.57 3.09
CA ARG A 263 -14.16 7.57 2.00
C ARG A 263 -12.71 8.08 1.89
N SER A 264 -12.06 7.78 0.77
CA SER A 264 -10.61 7.94 0.59
C SER A 264 -10.07 9.37 0.77
N ASN A 265 -10.91 10.39 0.58
CA ASN A 265 -10.53 11.79 0.78
C ASN A 265 -10.79 12.32 2.21
N ALA A 266 -11.63 11.65 3.00
CA ALA A 266 -11.99 12.08 4.36
C ALA A 266 -12.48 10.89 5.22
N PRO A 267 -11.63 9.87 5.47
CA PRO A 267 -12.02 8.70 6.26
C PRO A 267 -12.31 9.10 7.70
N LEU A 268 -13.30 8.45 8.32
CA LEU A 268 -13.77 8.77 9.67
C LEU A 268 -13.12 7.92 10.76
N CYS A 269 -12.57 6.76 10.40
CA CYS A 269 -11.90 5.84 11.30
C CYS A 269 -10.97 4.88 10.53
N TYR A 270 -10.09 4.19 11.26
CA TYR A 270 -9.17 3.17 10.73
C TYR A 270 -9.15 1.94 11.65
N PRO A 271 -10.23 1.16 11.72
CA PRO A 271 -10.30 0.02 12.61
C PRO A 271 -9.43 -1.13 12.10
N SER A 272 -8.74 -1.79 13.03
CA SER A 272 -8.19 -3.14 12.83
C SER A 272 -9.26 -4.21 13.09
N LEU A 273 -8.98 -5.48 12.78
CA LEU A 273 -9.92 -6.58 12.99
C LEU A 273 -10.30 -6.68 14.47
N VAL A 274 -9.29 -6.57 15.34
CA VAL A 274 -9.50 -6.62 16.79
C VAL A 274 -10.36 -5.46 17.29
N ASP A 275 -10.20 -4.24 16.74
CA ASP A 275 -11.03 -3.09 17.13
C ASP A 275 -12.51 -3.32 16.78
N VAL A 276 -12.80 -3.94 15.63
CA VAL A 276 -14.19 -4.26 15.25
C VAL A 276 -14.77 -5.35 16.16
N LEU A 277 -14.01 -6.39 16.46
CA LEU A 277 -14.47 -7.49 17.33
C LEU A 277 -14.65 -7.03 18.78
N GLU A 278 -13.79 -6.15 19.30
CA GLU A 278 -13.96 -5.56 20.63
C GLU A 278 -15.17 -4.62 20.68
N ALA A 279 -15.41 -3.83 19.62
CA ALA A 279 -16.59 -2.98 19.49
C ALA A 279 -17.90 -3.81 19.56
N PHE A 280 -17.92 -4.94 18.85
CA PHE A 280 -19.04 -5.90 18.80
C PHE A 280 -18.77 -7.17 19.63
N SER A 281 -18.16 -7.02 20.80
CA SER A 281 -17.72 -8.13 21.69
C SER A 281 -18.82 -9.07 22.19
N PHE A 282 -20.10 -8.75 21.95
CA PHE A 282 -21.21 -9.66 22.20
C PHE A 282 -21.40 -10.72 21.10
N VAL A 283 -20.67 -10.62 19.99
CA VAL A 283 -20.65 -11.61 18.91
C VAL A 283 -19.45 -12.53 19.09
N ASN A 284 -19.69 -13.79 19.45
CA ASN A 284 -18.63 -14.79 19.56
C ASN A 284 -18.41 -15.48 18.20
N ILE A 285 -17.63 -14.85 17.32
CA ILE A 285 -17.29 -15.41 16.00
C ILE A 285 -16.22 -16.51 16.14
N PRO A 286 -16.45 -17.71 15.58
CA PRO A 286 -15.47 -18.78 15.67
C PRO A 286 -14.29 -18.54 14.70
N LEU A 287 -13.13 -19.10 15.01
CA LEU A 287 -11.87 -18.84 14.30
C LEU A 287 -11.92 -19.22 12.82
N ASP A 288 -12.52 -20.35 12.47
CA ASP A 288 -12.75 -20.78 11.07
C ASP A 288 -13.45 -19.69 10.25
N ARG A 289 -14.50 -19.08 10.81
CA ARG A 289 -15.19 -17.95 10.16
C ARG A 289 -14.30 -16.73 10.00
N VAL A 290 -13.49 -16.41 11.01
CA VAL A 290 -12.52 -15.30 10.91
C VAL A 290 -11.52 -15.55 9.79
N LEU A 291 -11.01 -16.78 9.65
CA LEU A 291 -10.05 -17.15 8.61
C LEU A 291 -10.66 -17.09 7.20
N GLU A 292 -11.95 -17.38 7.06
CA GLU A 292 -12.68 -17.32 5.79
C GLU A 292 -12.97 -15.89 5.31
N ILE A 293 -13.23 -14.96 6.25
CA ILE A 293 -13.60 -13.57 5.93
C ILE A 293 -12.41 -12.60 5.96
N SER A 294 -11.24 -13.07 6.37
CA SER A 294 -10.00 -12.28 6.40
C SER A 294 -9.16 -12.51 5.14
N GLY A 295 -8.27 -11.55 4.85
CA GLY A 295 -7.30 -11.68 3.77
C GLY A 295 -5.93 -12.18 4.25
N PRO A 296 -5.03 -12.56 3.33
CA PRO A 296 -3.66 -12.88 3.68
C PRO A 296 -2.88 -11.65 4.11
N LEU A 297 -1.95 -11.82 5.06
CA LEU A 297 -1.01 -10.78 5.47
C LEU A 297 -0.21 -10.28 4.26
N GLN A 298 -0.35 -9.00 3.96
CA GLN A 298 0.19 -8.38 2.75
C GLN A 298 1.59 -7.82 2.95
N THR A 299 2.43 -8.00 1.94
CA THR A 299 3.68 -7.24 1.79
C THR A 299 3.39 -5.77 1.43
N ARG A 300 4.37 -4.90 1.67
CA ARG A 300 4.43 -3.53 1.13
C ARG A 300 5.62 -3.36 0.21
N LYS A 301 5.35 -2.69 -0.90
CA LYS A 301 6.29 -2.52 -2.02
C LYS A 301 6.97 -1.16 -1.90
N TYR A 302 8.29 -1.13 -2.03
CA TYR A 302 9.09 0.09 -2.03
C TYR A 302 10.01 0.12 -3.24
N SER A 303 9.98 1.21 -4.00
CA SER A 303 10.99 1.46 -5.03
C SER A 303 12.33 1.76 -4.38
N LEU A 304 13.39 1.13 -4.87
CA LEU A 304 14.73 1.29 -4.30
C LEU A 304 15.33 2.63 -4.68
N ALA A 305 16.00 3.26 -3.71
CA ALA A 305 16.61 4.58 -3.83
C ALA A 305 18.13 4.55 -4.08
N ASN A 306 18.71 3.37 -4.22
CA ASN A 306 20.10 3.23 -4.64
C ASN A 306 20.22 2.15 -5.71
N TRP A 307 21.25 2.27 -6.54
CA TRP A 307 21.67 1.21 -7.43
C TRP A 307 23.00 0.60 -6.97
N ILE A 308 23.06 -0.73 -6.90
CA ILE A 308 24.22 -1.49 -6.41
C ILE A 308 24.69 -2.38 -7.57
N PRO A 309 25.86 -2.11 -8.16
CA PRO A 309 26.43 -2.99 -9.16
C PRO A 309 26.69 -4.38 -8.57
N ALA A 310 26.44 -5.44 -9.32
CA ALA A 310 26.70 -6.81 -8.89
C ALA A 310 28.18 -7.09 -8.55
N THR A 311 29.10 -6.24 -9.02
CA THR A 311 30.55 -6.34 -8.79
C THR A 311 31.01 -5.67 -7.49
N PHE A 312 30.15 -4.89 -6.83
CA PHE A 312 30.47 -4.22 -5.57
C PHE A 312 30.12 -5.09 -4.36
N PRO A 313 30.75 -4.85 -3.19
CA PRO A 313 30.37 -5.56 -1.96
C PRO A 313 28.89 -5.34 -1.64
N PRO A 314 28.25 -6.26 -0.88
CA PRO A 314 26.86 -6.12 -0.47
C PRO A 314 26.67 -4.76 0.20
N SER A 315 25.92 -3.90 -0.46
CA SER A 315 25.56 -2.58 0.04
C SER A 315 24.12 -2.65 0.55
N PRO A 316 23.75 -1.86 1.57
CA PRO A 316 22.38 -1.88 2.07
C PRO A 316 21.41 -1.45 0.98
N LEU A 317 20.20 -2.01 1.01
CA LEU A 317 19.10 -1.51 0.19
C LEU A 317 18.64 -0.19 0.78
N GLN A 318 18.51 0.86 -0.03
CA GLN A 318 18.07 2.16 0.44
C GLN A 318 16.61 2.40 0.08
N LEU A 319 15.81 2.80 1.07
CA LEU A 319 14.42 3.23 0.86
C LEU A 319 14.31 4.74 1.09
N CYS A 320 13.51 5.40 0.27
CA CYS A 320 13.03 6.77 0.48
C CYS A 320 11.53 6.72 0.71
N MET A 321 11.08 6.99 1.94
CA MET A 321 9.70 6.76 2.33
C MET A 321 9.18 7.83 3.29
N ARG A 322 7.85 7.98 3.31
CA ARG A 322 7.13 8.75 4.32
C ARG A 322 6.42 7.78 5.23
N GLU A 323 6.51 8.01 6.51
CA GLU A 323 5.78 7.23 7.50
C GLU A 323 4.28 7.48 7.36
N VAL A 324 3.49 6.41 7.33
CA VAL A 324 2.03 6.51 7.27
C VAL A 324 1.52 6.75 8.69
N CYS A 325 1.11 7.98 8.95
CA CYS A 325 0.43 8.41 10.17
C CYS A 325 -0.87 9.12 9.77
N ALA A 326 -1.98 8.77 10.40
CA ALA A 326 -3.27 9.42 10.17
C ALA A 326 -3.99 9.61 11.49
N GLN A 327 -4.52 10.81 11.75
CA GLN A 327 -5.32 11.05 12.94
C GLN A 327 -6.69 10.35 12.78
N ARG A 328 -7.06 9.51 13.75
CA ARG A 328 -8.20 8.57 13.65
C ARG A 328 -9.54 9.26 13.45
N SER A 329 -9.77 10.36 14.16
CA SER A 329 -11.06 11.08 14.20
C SER A 329 -11.02 12.46 13.52
N ALA A 330 -9.97 12.79 12.76
CA ALA A 330 -9.76 14.14 12.23
C ALA A 330 -10.94 14.67 11.40
N ASN A 331 -11.60 13.79 10.64
CA ASN A 331 -12.69 14.18 9.74
C ASN A 331 -14.07 14.12 10.39
N VAL A 332 -14.21 13.52 11.58
CA VAL A 332 -15.50 13.36 12.28
C VAL A 332 -16.18 14.71 12.55
N PRO A 333 -15.49 15.76 13.05
CA PRO A 333 -16.14 17.06 13.30
C PRO A 333 -16.65 17.77 12.05
N ALA A 334 -16.07 17.50 10.87
CA ALA A 334 -16.41 18.15 9.61
C ALA A 334 -17.46 17.37 8.79
N ALA A 335 -17.87 16.18 9.25
CA ALA A 335 -18.73 15.25 8.52
C ALA A 335 -20.23 15.55 8.70
N THR A 336 -20.66 16.79 8.43
CA THR A 336 -22.04 17.27 8.66
C THR A 336 -23.08 16.64 7.73
N THR A 337 -22.66 16.06 6.60
CA THR A 337 -23.54 15.42 5.60
C THR A 337 -23.58 13.89 5.71
N VAL A 338 -22.90 13.31 6.70
CA VAL A 338 -22.83 11.85 6.92
C VAL A 338 -23.97 11.39 7.84
N SER A 339 -24.46 10.16 7.67
CA SER A 339 -25.54 9.62 8.49
C SER A 339 -25.13 9.52 9.97
N ALA A 340 -26.10 9.70 10.88
CA ALA A 340 -25.87 9.58 12.31
C ALA A 340 -25.29 8.20 12.69
N ASP A 341 -25.77 7.13 12.05
CA ASP A 341 -25.30 5.77 12.28
C ASP A 341 -23.83 5.60 11.89
N ALA A 342 -23.39 6.16 10.75
CA ALA A 342 -21.99 6.13 10.36
C ALA A 342 -21.10 6.88 11.36
N LEU A 343 -21.53 8.05 11.84
CA LEU A 343 -20.79 8.81 12.85
C LEU A 343 -20.67 8.02 14.15
N GLN A 344 -21.75 7.37 14.60
CA GLN A 344 -21.75 6.54 15.80
C GLN A 344 -20.85 5.31 15.67
N VAL A 345 -20.86 4.64 14.50
CA VAL A 345 -19.97 3.51 14.21
C VAL A 345 -18.51 3.95 14.17
N ALA A 346 -18.20 5.06 13.49
CA ALA A 346 -16.84 5.60 13.44
C ALA A 346 -16.31 5.95 14.84
N ASP A 347 -17.13 6.63 15.64
CA ASP A 347 -16.82 7.05 17.00
C ASP A 347 -16.64 5.83 17.93
N MET A 348 -17.47 4.79 17.78
CA MET A 348 -17.30 3.52 18.47
C MET A 348 -15.95 2.86 18.14
N PHE A 349 -15.58 2.74 16.86
CA PHE A 349 -14.30 2.15 16.46
C PHE A 349 -13.10 2.98 16.92
N ASN A 350 -13.19 4.31 16.82
CA ASN A 350 -12.13 5.20 17.26
C ASN A 350 -11.90 5.09 18.78
N ARG A 351 -12.97 5.01 19.59
CA ARG A 351 -12.87 4.81 21.04
C ARG A 351 -12.15 3.52 21.41
N VAL A 352 -12.57 2.40 20.82
CA VAL A 352 -11.95 1.09 21.08
C VAL A 352 -10.45 1.12 20.77
N ALA A 353 -10.09 1.65 19.60
CA ALA A 353 -8.69 1.77 19.23
C ALA A 353 -7.89 2.71 20.15
N GLN A 354 -8.51 3.79 20.63
CA GLN A 354 -7.90 4.74 21.57
C GLN A 354 -7.66 4.11 22.95
N GLU A 355 -8.64 3.36 23.47
CA GLU A 355 -8.54 2.67 24.77
C GLU A 355 -7.45 1.60 24.77
N ALA A 356 -7.18 0.99 23.62
CA ALA A 356 -6.15 -0.03 23.47
C ALA A 356 -4.72 0.51 23.27
N SER A 357 -4.58 1.77 22.85
CA SER A 357 -3.31 2.38 22.47
C SER A 357 -2.72 3.24 23.60
N GLY A 358 -1.39 3.31 23.69
CA GLY A 358 -0.65 4.15 24.67
C GLY A 358 -0.59 5.65 24.30
N ASP A 359 0.59 6.27 24.46
CA ASP A 359 0.80 7.73 24.37
C ASP A 359 0.36 8.41 23.04
N ASP A 360 0.22 7.65 21.94
CA ASP A 360 -0.21 8.15 20.62
C ASP A 360 -1.59 7.61 20.16
N SER A 361 -2.48 7.30 21.10
CA SER A 361 -3.80 6.66 20.86
C SER A 361 -4.71 7.33 19.83
N ASN A 362 -4.49 8.61 19.52
CA ASN A 362 -5.26 9.36 18.54
C ASN A 362 -4.84 9.12 17.09
N PHE A 363 -3.74 8.40 16.86
CA PHE A 363 -3.20 8.16 15.53
C PHE A 363 -3.33 6.69 15.12
N PHE A 364 -3.56 6.51 13.83
CA PHE A 364 -3.35 5.27 13.10
C PHE A 364 -1.94 5.30 12.51
N PHE A 365 -1.21 4.22 12.69
CA PHE A 365 0.11 4.01 12.15
C PHE A 365 0.10 2.91 11.10
N GLY A 366 0.86 3.07 10.03
CA GLY A 366 0.92 2.06 8.97
C GLY A 366 1.70 0.82 9.39
N HIS A 367 1.10 -0.36 9.19
CA HIS A 367 1.61 -1.69 9.59
C HIS A 367 3.08 -1.95 9.25
N THR A 368 3.56 -1.45 8.11
CA THR A 368 4.95 -1.64 7.66
C THR A 368 5.81 -0.40 7.83
N SER A 369 5.28 0.78 7.50
CA SER A 369 6.09 2.00 7.52
C SER A 369 6.51 2.43 8.92
N HIS A 370 5.61 2.28 9.90
CA HIS A 370 5.87 2.72 11.26
C HIS A 370 6.96 1.87 11.94
N PRO A 371 6.90 0.52 11.93
CA PRO A 371 7.98 -0.30 12.48
C PRO A 371 9.36 -0.04 11.85
N LEU A 372 9.42 0.17 10.53
CA LEU A 372 10.67 0.51 9.85
C LEU A 372 11.25 1.84 10.33
N CYS A 373 10.42 2.88 10.41
CA CYS A 373 10.83 4.21 10.86
C CYS A 373 11.18 4.21 12.36
N CYS A 374 10.43 3.50 13.21
CA CYS A 374 10.73 3.32 14.62
C CYS A 374 12.06 2.59 14.84
N ALA A 375 12.31 1.50 14.12
CA ALA A 375 13.58 0.77 14.18
C ALA A 375 14.76 1.68 13.76
N ALA A 376 14.58 2.44 12.67
CA ALA A 376 15.59 3.39 12.18
C ALA A 376 15.92 4.49 13.22
N ARG A 377 14.89 5.05 13.88
CA ARG A 377 15.05 6.06 14.95
C ARG A 377 15.62 5.48 16.24
N SER A 378 15.31 4.22 16.56
CA SER A 378 15.83 3.57 17.76
C SER A 378 17.34 3.34 17.67
N MET A 379 17.81 2.87 16.51
CA MET A 379 19.24 2.65 16.24
C MET A 379 20.08 3.91 16.31
N THR A 380 19.55 5.07 15.89
CA THR A 380 20.29 6.34 16.02
C THR A 380 20.42 6.79 17.47
N ARG A 381 19.46 6.45 18.34
CA ARG A 381 19.51 6.75 19.78
C ARG A 381 20.36 5.75 20.56
N ASN A 382 20.33 4.48 20.17
CA ASN A 382 21.07 3.39 20.81
C ASN A 382 21.65 2.42 19.77
N PRO A 383 22.96 2.52 19.45
CA PRO A 383 23.63 1.63 18.51
C PRO A 383 23.69 0.16 18.95
N ALA A 384 23.42 -0.13 20.23
CA ALA A 384 23.29 -1.47 20.78
C ALA A 384 21.85 -2.00 20.74
N ALA A 385 20.93 -1.28 20.10
CA ALA A 385 19.57 -1.77 19.88
C ALA A 385 19.60 -3.11 19.12
N SER A 386 18.70 -4.01 19.48
CA SER A 386 18.59 -5.31 18.81
C SER A 386 18.12 -5.15 17.37
N SER A 387 18.48 -6.11 16.51
CA SER A 387 17.93 -6.26 15.16
C SER A 387 16.40 -6.19 15.16
N PRO A 388 15.78 -5.57 14.14
CA PRO A 388 14.33 -5.53 14.03
C PRO A 388 13.78 -6.95 13.91
N ARG A 389 12.83 -7.30 14.79
CA ARG A 389 12.16 -8.61 14.78
C ARG A 389 10.91 -8.54 13.92
N GLY A 390 10.52 -9.65 13.31
CA GLY A 390 9.30 -9.73 12.51
C GLY A 390 9.33 -8.96 11.19
N VAL A 391 10.49 -8.43 10.78
CA VAL A 391 10.62 -7.64 9.55
C VAL A 391 11.46 -8.41 8.53
N TYR A 392 10.85 -8.65 7.37
CA TYR A 392 11.42 -9.45 6.31
C TYR A 392 11.36 -8.73 4.95
N ILE A 393 12.25 -9.12 4.05
CA ILE A 393 12.29 -8.63 2.68
C ILE A 393 12.23 -9.78 1.66
N SER A 394 11.71 -9.48 0.48
CA SER A 394 11.71 -10.39 -0.67
C SER A 394 12.24 -9.66 -1.91
N PHE A 395 13.04 -10.39 -2.68
CA PHE A 395 13.62 -9.97 -3.96
C PHE A 395 12.84 -10.51 -5.16
N SER A 396 11.62 -11.03 -4.94
CA SER A 396 10.81 -11.72 -5.95
C SER A 396 10.56 -10.84 -7.19
N LEU A 397 10.46 -9.52 -7.00
CA LEU A 397 10.10 -8.54 -8.03
C LEU A 397 11.31 -7.97 -8.81
N PHE A 398 12.54 -8.27 -8.39
CA PHE A 398 13.74 -7.69 -9.02
C PHE A 398 13.86 -8.12 -10.48
N GLY A 399 14.04 -7.15 -11.37
CA GLY A 399 14.17 -7.34 -12.81
C GLY A 399 12.86 -7.64 -13.55
N ASN A 400 11.73 -7.74 -12.84
CA ASN A 400 10.46 -8.17 -13.44
C ASN A 400 9.54 -7.00 -13.85
N SER A 401 9.80 -5.77 -13.38
CA SER A 401 8.96 -4.62 -13.75
C SER A 401 9.40 -4.04 -15.10
N LEU A 402 8.42 -3.81 -15.99
CA LEU A 402 8.67 -3.12 -17.26
C LEU A 402 9.30 -1.74 -17.01
N PHE A 403 8.85 -1.05 -15.96
CA PHE A 403 9.41 0.23 -15.54
C PHE A 403 10.93 0.16 -15.29
N ALA A 404 11.40 -0.82 -14.50
CA ALA A 404 12.83 -0.96 -14.20
C ALA A 404 13.64 -1.35 -15.43
N GLN A 405 13.08 -2.22 -16.29
CA GLN A 405 13.71 -2.61 -17.54
C GLN A 405 13.87 -1.41 -18.50
N GLN A 406 12.82 -0.60 -18.65
CA GLN A 406 12.85 0.61 -19.48
C GLN A 406 13.80 1.67 -18.90
N LEU A 407 13.80 1.87 -17.59
CA LEU A 407 14.71 2.82 -16.94
C LEU A 407 16.18 2.38 -17.11
N GLN A 408 16.47 1.09 -16.95
CA GLN A 408 17.80 0.54 -17.22
C GLN A 408 18.20 0.68 -18.69
N ALA A 409 17.26 0.46 -19.63
CA ALA A 409 17.50 0.64 -21.05
C ALA A 409 17.87 2.10 -21.37
N GLY A 410 17.13 3.07 -20.82
CA GLY A 410 17.41 4.50 -20.96
C GLY A 410 18.77 4.90 -20.41
N CYS A 411 19.11 4.47 -19.19
CA CYS A 411 20.44 4.70 -18.63
C CYS A 411 21.56 4.09 -19.50
N THR A 412 21.31 2.93 -20.12
CA THR A 412 22.30 2.27 -20.97
C THR A 412 22.46 2.98 -22.31
N ALA A 413 21.36 3.43 -22.92
CA ALA A 413 21.36 4.15 -24.18
C ALA A 413 22.17 5.46 -24.09
N LEU A 414 22.00 6.22 -23.00
CA LEU A 414 22.75 7.45 -22.76
C LEU A 414 24.26 7.26 -22.69
N CYS A 415 24.72 6.10 -22.23
CA CYS A 415 26.14 5.79 -22.11
C CYS A 415 26.76 5.23 -23.38
N ASN A 416 25.96 4.96 -24.43
CA ASN A 416 26.45 4.40 -25.68
C ASN A 416 27.08 5.51 -26.56
N PRO A 417 28.39 5.45 -26.89
CA PRO A 417 29.07 6.44 -27.71
C PRO A 417 28.49 6.63 -29.12
N ALA A 418 27.71 5.67 -29.63
CA ALA A 418 27.03 5.79 -30.92
C ALA A 418 25.80 6.72 -30.86
N HIS A 419 25.17 6.85 -29.69
CA HIS A 419 23.95 7.66 -29.48
C HIS A 419 24.25 9.09 -28.99
N THR A 420 25.46 9.37 -28.51
CA THR A 420 25.86 10.69 -27.97
C THR A 420 25.81 11.85 -28.97
N LYS A 421 25.64 11.57 -30.27
CA LYS A 421 25.51 12.60 -31.32
C LYS A 421 24.07 13.11 -31.52
N SER A 422 23.07 12.42 -30.98
CA SER A 422 21.67 12.88 -31.00
C SER A 422 21.38 13.64 -29.71
N LEU A 423 21.42 14.98 -29.74
CA LEU A 423 20.91 15.79 -28.63
C LEU A 423 19.40 15.59 -28.39
N HIS A 424 18.69 15.00 -29.35
CA HIS A 424 17.24 14.86 -29.41
C HIS A 424 16.70 13.62 -28.67
N SER A 425 17.56 12.67 -28.27
CA SER A 425 17.18 11.47 -27.53
C SER A 425 17.62 11.59 -26.07
N GLY A 426 16.79 12.25 -25.24
CA GLY A 426 17.07 12.53 -23.82
C GLY A 426 16.30 11.64 -22.84
N LEU A 427 16.79 11.59 -21.59
CA LEU A 427 16.12 10.93 -20.46
C LEU A 427 15.61 11.99 -19.47
N PHE A 428 14.30 12.04 -19.24
CA PHE A 428 13.68 12.95 -18.28
C PHE A 428 13.17 12.18 -17.08
N LEU A 429 13.61 12.56 -15.88
CA LEU A 429 13.28 11.92 -14.61
C LEU A 429 12.49 12.91 -13.75
N ILE A 430 11.20 12.65 -13.54
CA ILE A 430 10.26 13.53 -12.85
C ILE A 430 9.81 12.87 -11.56
N GLY A 431 10.35 13.31 -10.42
CA GLY A 431 10.05 12.76 -9.10
C GLY A 431 9.16 13.68 -8.27
N CYS A 432 8.11 13.13 -7.65
CA CYS A 432 7.25 13.86 -6.71
C CYS A 432 7.36 13.25 -5.29
N GLY A 433 7.99 13.96 -4.36
CA GLY A 433 8.18 13.53 -2.97
C GLY A 433 9.04 12.27 -2.87
N THR A 434 8.48 11.17 -2.33
CA THR A 434 9.15 9.86 -2.34
C THR A 434 9.26 9.25 -3.75
N GLY A 435 8.59 9.87 -4.74
CA GLY A 435 8.74 9.70 -6.19
C GLY A 435 10.17 9.65 -6.70
N ILE A 436 11.09 10.31 -5.99
CA ILE A 436 12.49 10.37 -6.40
C ILE A 436 13.23 9.03 -6.27
N ALA A 437 12.74 8.09 -5.47
CA ALA A 437 13.45 6.84 -5.13
C ALA A 437 14.00 6.08 -6.37
N PRO A 438 13.17 5.60 -7.31
CA PRO A 438 13.69 4.86 -8.45
C PRO A 438 14.59 5.72 -9.36
N LEU A 439 14.34 7.02 -9.39
CA LEU A 439 15.05 7.97 -10.25
C LEU A 439 16.46 8.28 -9.73
N ILE A 440 16.63 8.38 -8.41
CA ILE A 440 17.95 8.59 -7.82
C ILE A 440 18.83 7.34 -7.94
N ALA A 441 18.22 6.13 -7.97
CA ALA A 441 18.94 4.90 -8.32
C ALA A 441 19.50 4.96 -9.76
N ALA A 442 18.73 5.50 -10.71
CA ALA A 442 19.21 5.74 -12.08
C ALA A 442 20.33 6.80 -12.13
N VAL A 443 20.17 7.91 -11.41
CA VAL A 443 21.20 8.96 -11.34
C VAL A 443 22.50 8.45 -10.75
N THR A 444 22.45 7.67 -9.67
CA THR A 444 23.65 7.08 -9.04
C THR A 444 24.35 6.08 -9.96
N GLN A 445 23.60 5.31 -10.77
CA GLN A 445 24.17 4.49 -11.84
C GLN A 445 24.89 5.35 -12.89
N LEU A 446 24.29 6.44 -13.35
CA LEU A 446 24.91 7.36 -14.30
C LEU A 446 26.18 8.01 -13.71
N MET A 447 26.17 8.38 -12.44
CA MET A 447 27.34 8.93 -11.74
C MET A 447 28.50 7.93 -11.73
N LEU A 448 28.25 6.64 -11.45
CA LEU A 448 29.30 5.62 -11.47
C LEU A 448 29.90 5.47 -12.88
N ARG A 449 29.04 5.41 -13.91
CA ARG A 449 29.49 5.32 -15.31
C ARG A 449 30.29 6.55 -15.71
N ARG A 450 29.89 7.73 -15.23
CA ARG A 450 30.57 8.99 -15.46
C ARG A 450 31.97 9.03 -14.84
N ALA A 451 32.12 8.50 -13.62
CA ALA A 451 33.41 8.41 -12.94
C ALA A 451 34.44 7.56 -13.71
N SER A 452 33.97 6.64 -14.55
CA SER A 452 34.81 5.79 -15.40
C SER A 452 35.01 6.35 -16.82
N SER A 453 34.43 7.51 -17.14
CA SER A 453 34.48 8.12 -18.48
C SER A 453 35.66 9.10 -18.64
N VAL A 454 35.99 9.45 -19.88
CA VAL A 454 37.08 10.40 -20.17
C VAL A 454 36.73 11.78 -19.61
N ALA A 455 37.66 12.33 -18.82
CA ALA A 455 37.53 13.67 -18.25
C ALA A 455 37.26 14.73 -19.35
N GLY A 456 36.30 15.62 -19.12
CA GLY A 456 35.90 16.66 -20.08
C GLY A 456 34.89 16.24 -21.15
N SER A 457 34.37 15.00 -21.10
CA SER A 457 33.26 14.57 -21.97
C SER A 457 32.01 15.45 -21.78
N ALA A 458 31.13 15.57 -22.77
CA ALA A 458 29.84 16.25 -22.59
C ALA A 458 28.98 15.55 -21.52
N PRO A 459 28.10 16.26 -20.78
CA PRO A 459 27.19 15.64 -19.83
C PRO A 459 26.28 14.60 -20.51
N PHE A 460 25.84 13.58 -19.80
CA PHE A 460 24.76 12.72 -20.31
C PHE A 460 23.48 13.54 -20.43
N SER A 461 22.72 13.33 -21.51
CA SER A 461 21.43 14.02 -21.77
C SER A 461 20.33 13.49 -20.84
N CYS A 462 20.49 13.72 -19.54
CA CYS A 462 19.56 13.34 -18.49
C CYS A 462 19.14 14.58 -17.69
N TRP A 463 17.83 14.80 -17.56
CA TRP A 463 17.25 15.94 -16.86
C TRP A 463 16.42 15.45 -15.68
N VAL A 464 16.57 16.07 -14.52
CA VAL A 464 15.84 15.72 -13.30
C VAL A 464 14.97 16.87 -12.85
N PHE A 465 13.67 16.62 -12.68
CA PHE A 465 12.71 17.53 -12.07
C PHE A 465 12.19 16.95 -10.77
N TYR A 466 12.40 17.65 -9.65
CA TYR A 466 12.05 17.14 -8.32
C TYR A 466 11.07 18.04 -7.55
N GLY A 467 9.86 17.55 -7.25
CA GLY A 467 8.88 18.29 -6.47
C GLY A 467 8.80 17.81 -5.03
N VAL A 468 8.84 18.73 -4.06
CA VAL A 468 8.66 18.42 -2.63
C VAL A 468 7.80 19.49 -1.92
N ARG A 469 7.47 19.27 -0.65
CA ARG A 469 6.72 20.27 0.13
C ARG A 469 7.57 21.49 0.45
N SER A 470 8.72 21.28 1.06
CA SER A 470 9.60 22.33 1.57
C SER A 470 11.06 21.98 1.32
N LYS A 471 11.98 22.93 1.54
CA LYS A 471 13.43 22.69 1.40
C LYS A 471 13.95 21.55 2.27
N ALA A 472 13.33 21.34 3.44
CA ALA A 472 13.72 20.27 4.36
C ALA A 472 13.50 18.87 3.77
N GLU A 473 12.58 18.73 2.80
CA GLU A 473 12.31 17.45 2.11
C GLU A 473 13.24 17.17 0.93
N LEU A 474 14.14 18.10 0.56
CA LEU A 474 15.13 17.91 -0.51
C LEU A 474 16.31 17.03 -0.06
N LEU A 475 16.04 15.81 0.40
CA LEU A 475 17.04 14.95 1.03
C LEU A 475 18.15 14.46 0.08
N TYR A 476 17.90 14.47 -1.24
CA TYR A 476 18.87 14.09 -2.28
C TYR A 476 19.49 15.29 -3.01
N ASP A 477 19.28 16.53 -2.54
CA ASP A 477 19.72 17.75 -3.22
C ASP A 477 21.21 17.77 -3.52
N GLU A 478 22.04 17.43 -2.52
CA GLU A 478 23.50 17.40 -2.68
C GLU A 478 23.95 16.30 -3.63
N THR A 479 23.25 15.15 -3.65
CA THR A 479 23.55 14.06 -4.60
C THR A 479 23.23 14.52 -6.03
N LEU A 480 22.10 15.19 -6.25
CA LEU A 480 21.70 15.71 -7.56
C LEU A 480 22.61 16.85 -8.03
N LYS A 481 23.04 17.73 -7.12
CA LYS A 481 24.05 18.76 -7.41
C LYS A 481 25.41 18.16 -7.78
N GLU A 482 25.85 17.09 -7.12
CA GLU A 482 27.07 16.37 -7.51
C GLU A 482 26.91 15.69 -8.87
N ALA A 483 25.75 15.08 -9.14
CA ALA A 483 25.46 14.50 -10.45
C ALA A 483 25.53 15.55 -11.57
N LEU A 484 25.03 16.76 -11.30
CA LEU A 484 25.13 17.89 -12.23
C LEU A 484 26.59 18.34 -12.43
N ARG A 485 27.34 18.50 -11.34
CA ARG A 485 28.76 18.92 -11.38
C ARG A 485 29.66 17.91 -12.11
N SER A 486 29.43 16.62 -11.92
CA SER A 486 30.17 15.54 -12.59
C SER A 486 29.77 15.35 -14.05
N GLY A 487 28.65 15.93 -14.50
CA GLY A 487 28.07 15.72 -15.82
C GLY A 487 27.39 14.35 -15.98
N ALA A 488 27.02 13.70 -14.87
CA ALA A 488 26.18 12.51 -14.90
C ALA A 488 24.74 12.83 -15.32
N ILE A 489 24.30 14.06 -15.04
CA ILE A 489 23.06 14.64 -15.57
C ILE A 489 23.37 16.00 -16.18
N ALA A 490 22.57 16.42 -17.15
CA ALA A 490 22.69 17.71 -17.82
C ALA A 490 21.91 18.82 -17.11
N LYS A 491 20.84 18.47 -16.37
CA LYS A 491 19.99 19.45 -15.71
C LYS A 491 19.33 18.90 -14.45
N TYR A 492 19.22 19.75 -13.43
CA TYR A 492 18.44 19.51 -12.22
C TYR A 492 17.69 20.78 -11.83
N GLU A 493 16.37 20.68 -11.70
CA GLU A 493 15.50 21.72 -11.15
C GLU A 493 14.57 21.09 -10.09
N TYR A 494 14.20 21.88 -9.08
CA TYR A 494 13.24 21.44 -8.06
C TYR A 494 12.11 22.45 -7.86
N ALA A 495 10.99 21.97 -7.31
CA ALA A 495 9.80 22.74 -7.02
C ALA A 495 9.35 22.56 -5.57
N LEU A 496 8.98 23.66 -4.93
CA LEU A 496 8.51 23.70 -3.55
C LEU A 496 7.03 24.08 -3.54
N SER A 497 6.18 23.12 -3.19
CA SER A 497 4.72 23.33 -3.17
C SER A 497 4.24 24.12 -1.94
N ARG A 498 5.02 24.15 -0.86
CA ARG A 498 4.76 24.90 0.37
C ARG A 498 5.97 25.78 0.69
N GLU A 499 6.17 26.80 -0.12
CA GLU A 499 7.24 27.78 0.07
C GLU A 499 6.86 28.78 1.18
N ASP A 500 7.74 29.02 2.15
CA ASP A 500 7.51 29.95 3.28
C ASP A 500 7.52 31.44 2.87
N ASP A 501 7.54 31.75 1.56
CA ASP A 501 7.83 33.08 1.06
C ASP A 501 6.56 33.90 0.80
N ARG A 502 6.04 34.51 1.88
CA ARG A 502 5.19 35.72 1.92
C ARG A 502 4.12 35.88 0.81
N GLY A 503 3.34 34.83 0.53
CA GLY A 503 2.13 34.92 -0.28
C GLY A 503 2.27 34.64 -1.79
N LYS A 504 3.40 34.10 -2.25
CA LYS A 504 3.47 33.49 -3.59
C LYS A 504 2.80 32.11 -3.61
N HIS A 505 2.15 31.77 -4.71
CA HIS A 505 1.66 30.42 -4.94
C HIS A 505 2.86 29.47 -5.03
N GLY A 506 2.79 28.33 -4.33
CA GLY A 506 3.81 27.30 -4.40
C GLY A 506 3.97 26.76 -5.83
N MET A 507 5.13 26.17 -6.10
CA MET A 507 5.47 25.65 -7.42
C MET A 507 5.38 24.12 -7.42
N TYR A 508 4.89 23.56 -8.51
CA TYR A 508 4.80 22.11 -8.74
C TYR A 508 5.74 21.65 -9.85
N VAL A 509 5.95 20.33 -9.96
CA VAL A 509 6.75 19.76 -11.06
C VAL A 509 6.17 20.06 -12.42
N THR A 510 4.85 20.22 -12.52
CA THR A 510 4.15 20.61 -13.75
C THR A 510 4.62 21.97 -14.24
N ASP A 511 4.92 22.91 -13.35
CA ASP A 511 5.48 24.22 -13.71
C ASP A 511 6.90 24.08 -14.31
N LEU A 512 7.72 23.18 -13.75
CA LEU A 512 9.06 22.89 -14.28
C LEU A 512 8.98 22.26 -15.68
N VAL A 513 8.10 21.27 -15.85
CA VAL A 513 7.86 20.61 -17.14
C VAL A 513 7.36 21.62 -18.16
N LYS A 514 6.38 22.46 -17.80
CA LYS A 514 5.80 23.49 -18.67
C LYS A 514 6.83 24.53 -19.12
N ARG A 515 7.69 25.00 -18.21
CA ARG A 515 8.81 25.91 -18.55
C ARG A 515 9.79 25.29 -19.55
N ASN A 516 9.97 23.98 -19.48
CA ASN A 516 10.88 23.22 -20.32
C ASN A 516 10.17 22.45 -21.46
N ARG A 517 8.90 22.79 -21.77
CA ARG A 517 8.03 22.00 -22.64
C ARG A 517 8.64 21.64 -23.99
N LEU A 518 9.36 22.55 -24.63
CA LEU A 518 9.97 22.31 -25.95
C LEU A 518 10.97 21.15 -25.92
N MET A 519 11.77 21.04 -24.86
CA MET A 519 12.77 19.98 -24.70
C MET A 519 12.10 18.64 -24.35
N VAL A 520 11.05 18.67 -23.54
CA VAL A 520 10.30 17.47 -23.16
C VAL A 520 9.52 16.93 -24.36
N THR A 521 8.83 17.79 -25.10
CA THR A 521 8.10 17.43 -26.32
C THR A 521 9.06 16.90 -27.40
N ASP A 522 10.20 17.56 -27.65
CA ASP A 522 11.18 17.07 -28.63
C ASP A 522 11.69 15.67 -28.26
N ALA A 523 11.98 15.42 -26.98
CA ALA A 523 12.37 14.07 -26.53
C ALA A 523 11.25 13.04 -26.74
N LEU A 524 10.02 13.40 -26.39
CA LEU A 524 8.82 12.58 -26.67
C LEU A 524 8.49 12.45 -28.16
N GLN A 525 9.14 13.19 -29.07
CA GLN A 525 9.03 13.01 -30.52
C GLN A 525 10.25 12.26 -31.10
N SER A 526 11.43 12.41 -30.52
CA SER A 526 12.73 11.96 -31.04
C SER A 526 13.34 10.76 -30.28
N ALA A 527 12.52 9.77 -29.95
CA ALA A 527 12.87 8.53 -29.25
C ALA A 527 13.50 8.69 -27.85
N GLY A 528 13.35 9.86 -27.22
CA GLY A 528 13.65 10.04 -25.80
C GLY A 528 12.64 9.35 -24.88
N GLN A 529 12.99 9.28 -23.60
CA GLN A 529 12.17 8.64 -22.57
C GLN A 529 11.91 9.59 -21.39
N VAL A 530 10.67 9.59 -20.91
CA VAL A 530 10.20 10.34 -19.76
C VAL A 530 9.72 9.35 -18.70
N PHE A 531 10.22 9.50 -17.48
CA PHE A 531 9.83 8.71 -16.32
C PHE A 531 9.23 9.62 -15.27
N VAL A 532 8.03 9.31 -14.81
CA VAL A 532 7.31 10.10 -13.81
C VAL A 532 6.96 9.20 -12.64
N CYS A 533 7.36 9.59 -11.42
CA CYS A 533 7.24 8.76 -10.23
C CYS A 533 6.66 9.56 -9.06
N GLY A 534 5.70 8.99 -8.34
CA GLY A 534 5.10 9.66 -7.18
C GLY A 534 3.64 9.33 -6.91
N PRO A 535 2.97 10.16 -6.08
CA PRO A 535 1.59 9.92 -5.69
C PRO A 535 0.61 10.16 -6.85
N ALA A 536 -0.48 9.41 -6.82
CA ALA A 536 -1.57 9.39 -7.78
C ALA A 536 -1.90 10.73 -8.44
N LYS A 537 -2.37 11.67 -7.61
CA LYS A 537 -2.84 12.99 -8.02
C LYS A 537 -1.76 13.80 -8.74
N ALA A 538 -0.49 13.68 -8.32
CA ALA A 538 0.60 14.37 -8.97
C ALA A 538 0.87 13.81 -10.37
N LEU A 539 0.82 12.48 -10.53
CA LEU A 539 1.07 11.84 -11.82
C LEU A 539 -0.09 12.09 -12.79
N GLN A 540 -1.34 12.12 -12.30
CA GLN A 540 -2.49 12.56 -13.09
C GLN A 540 -2.30 13.98 -13.62
N SER A 541 -1.83 14.92 -12.79
CA SER A 541 -1.54 16.29 -13.23
C SER A 541 -0.42 16.38 -14.27
N VAL A 542 0.62 15.54 -14.15
CA VAL A 542 1.69 15.49 -15.16
C VAL A 542 1.19 14.85 -16.46
N ARG A 543 0.40 13.78 -16.39
CA ARG A 543 -0.22 13.13 -17.56
C ARG A 543 -1.12 14.10 -18.31
N GLU A 544 -1.95 14.84 -17.59
CA GLU A 544 -2.84 15.86 -18.16
C GLU A 544 -2.05 17.00 -18.82
N LEU A 545 -0.96 17.46 -18.18
CA LEU A 545 -0.06 18.44 -18.79
C LEU A 545 0.57 17.90 -20.09
N VAL A 546 1.00 16.63 -20.11
CA VAL A 546 1.57 16.01 -21.31
C VAL A 546 0.52 15.94 -22.42
N LYS A 547 -0.71 15.50 -22.08
CA LYS A 547 -1.85 15.36 -23.00
C LYS A 547 -2.25 16.70 -23.61
N CYS A 548 -2.59 17.67 -22.77
CA CYS A 548 -3.28 18.90 -23.18
C CYS A 548 -2.35 20.06 -23.56
N ASP A 549 -1.13 20.13 -23.00
CA ASP A 549 -0.23 21.27 -23.23
C ASP A 549 1.00 20.93 -24.10
N LEU A 550 1.55 19.71 -23.99
CA LEU A 550 2.82 19.35 -24.64
C LEU A 550 2.63 18.67 -25.99
N LEU A 551 1.62 17.80 -26.09
CA LEU A 551 1.38 16.98 -27.28
C LEU A 551 0.14 17.39 -28.08
N ALA A 552 -0.69 18.29 -27.57
CA ALA A 552 -1.91 18.71 -28.26
C ALA A 552 -1.62 19.52 -29.53
N GLU A 553 -2.33 19.17 -30.60
CA GLU A 553 -2.36 19.86 -31.88
C GLU A 553 -3.72 20.58 -32.08
N PRO A 554 -3.80 21.63 -32.93
CA PRO A 554 -5.00 22.48 -33.06
C PRO A 554 -6.31 21.75 -33.40
N ASP A 555 -6.22 20.62 -34.11
CA ASP A 555 -7.36 19.84 -34.59
C ASP A 555 -7.59 18.54 -33.80
N ASP A 556 -6.83 18.31 -32.71
CA ASP A 556 -7.01 17.13 -31.88
C ASP A 556 -8.32 17.20 -31.07
N ASP A 557 -9.08 16.11 -31.06
CA ASP A 557 -10.06 15.83 -30.02
C ASP A 557 -9.43 15.04 -28.85
N ASP A 558 -10.18 14.87 -27.76
CA ASP A 558 -9.69 14.18 -26.55
C ASP A 558 -9.29 12.72 -26.84
N SER A 559 -9.96 12.04 -27.78
CA SER A 559 -9.65 10.66 -28.16
C SER A 559 -8.29 10.56 -28.84
N VAL A 560 -7.97 11.48 -29.76
CA VAL A 560 -6.67 11.50 -30.45
C VAL A 560 -5.53 11.78 -29.46
N GLN A 561 -5.74 12.73 -28.54
CA GLN A 561 -4.73 13.05 -27.51
C GLN A 561 -4.46 11.86 -26.60
N GLU A 562 -5.51 11.15 -26.18
CA GLU A 562 -5.43 9.97 -25.34
C GLU A 562 -4.71 8.81 -26.06
N GLN A 563 -5.05 8.55 -27.32
CA GLN A 563 -4.38 7.54 -28.14
C GLN A 563 -2.89 7.83 -28.33
N ARG A 564 -2.52 9.10 -28.54
CA ARG A 564 -1.11 9.50 -28.67
C ARG A 564 -0.33 9.23 -27.38
N LEU A 565 -0.95 9.45 -26.23
CA LEU A 565 -0.33 9.21 -24.93
C LEU A 565 -0.17 7.70 -24.68
N LEU A 566 -1.21 6.91 -24.93
CA LEU A 566 -1.16 5.43 -24.82
C LEU A 566 -0.09 4.83 -25.74
N LEU A 567 0.07 5.35 -26.96
CA LEU A 567 1.13 4.92 -27.87
C LEU A 567 2.53 5.17 -27.29
N LEU A 568 2.75 6.32 -26.63
CA LEU A 568 4.03 6.63 -26.00
C LEU A 568 4.30 5.74 -24.77
N GLU A 569 3.25 5.38 -24.02
CA GLU A 569 3.33 4.44 -22.90
C GLU A 569 3.67 3.03 -23.39
N ASP A 570 2.99 2.54 -24.42
CA ASP A 570 3.24 1.23 -25.04
C ASP A 570 4.67 1.12 -25.62
N GLN A 571 5.15 2.21 -26.22
CA GLN A 571 6.52 2.32 -26.73
C GLN A 571 7.59 2.44 -25.62
N GLY A 572 7.22 2.52 -24.34
CA GLY A 572 8.15 2.72 -23.22
C GLY A 572 8.85 4.09 -23.23
N ARG A 573 8.23 5.08 -23.88
CA ARG A 573 8.74 6.46 -23.99
C ARG A 573 8.16 7.39 -22.94
N LEU A 574 6.96 7.09 -22.46
CA LEU A 574 6.35 7.74 -21.30
C LEU A 574 6.06 6.67 -20.26
N ASN A 575 6.70 6.75 -19.10
CA ASN A 575 6.66 5.68 -18.09
C ASN A 575 6.22 6.25 -16.76
N PHE A 576 5.19 5.65 -16.15
CA PHE A 576 4.68 6.06 -14.84
C PHE A 576 4.96 4.99 -13.79
N ASN A 577 5.45 5.40 -12.62
CA ASN A 577 5.50 4.57 -11.41
C ASN A 577 4.67 5.25 -10.32
N ILE A 578 3.51 4.67 -10.07
CA ILE A 578 2.40 5.28 -9.36
C ILE A 578 2.15 4.54 -8.05
N TRP A 579 1.89 5.30 -6.98
CA TRP A 579 1.27 4.76 -5.77
C TRP A 579 0.30 5.77 -5.17
N SER A 580 -0.52 5.33 -4.22
CA SER A 580 -1.49 6.19 -3.55
C SER A 580 -1.38 6.03 -2.03
N THR A 581 -1.63 7.11 -1.29
CA THR A 581 -1.56 7.16 0.19
C THR A 581 -2.81 6.58 0.88
N GLY A 582 -3.54 5.73 0.15
CA GLY A 582 -4.93 5.33 0.36
C GLY A 582 -5.54 5.01 -1.00
N SER A 583 -6.60 4.21 -1.11
CA SER A 583 -7.21 3.82 -2.39
C SER A 583 -7.73 5.08 -3.12
N ILE A 584 -6.98 5.58 -4.11
CA ILE A 584 -7.30 6.79 -4.89
C ILE A 584 -7.06 6.53 -6.39
N PHE A 585 -7.18 5.28 -6.86
CA PHE A 585 -7.23 5.02 -8.31
C PHE A 585 -8.55 4.38 -8.68
N GLU A 586 -9.45 5.29 -9.04
CA GLU A 586 -10.38 5.36 -10.20
C GLU A 586 -10.84 4.10 -10.91
#